data_AF-A0A8T4LCF5-F1
#
_entry.id   AF-A0A8T4LCF5-F1
#
_cell.length_a   1.000
_cell.length_b   1.000
_cell.length_c   1.000
_cell.angle_alpha   90.00
_cell.angle_beta   90.00
_cell.angle_gamma   90.00
#
_symmetry.space_group_name_H-M   'P 1'
#
loop_
_entity.id
_entity.type
_entity.pdbx_description
1 polymer ?
#
loop_
_entity_poly.entity_id
_entity_poly.type
_entity_poly.pdbx_seq_one_letter_code
_entity_poly.pdbx_strand_id
1 'polypeptide(L)'
;MQVIEQTIKQKIFTIRGKQVMIDSDLAELYGVETKRLNEQVKRNINRFPKDFMFQLNEKELDGLRSQIVISSETSEEGQILRSQIATSKNMALKPQIKQYNEDFLRSQIATLNKGGRKYPTYAFTEQGVAMLSSVLRSQKAIDVNIQIIRAFIEMRKYISK
;
A
#
# COMPACT_ATOMS: atom_id res chain seq x y z
N MET A 1 12.98 -18.85 -11.32
CA MET A 1 12.65 -17.54 -11.95
C MET A 1 11.14 -17.30 -12.05
N GLN A 2 10.28 -18.32 -12.28
CA GLN A 2 8.81 -18.17 -12.32
C GLN A 2 8.11 -17.90 -10.97
N VAL A 3 8.70 -18.32 -9.83
CA VAL A 3 8.05 -18.19 -8.51
C VAL A 3 7.90 -16.73 -8.07
N ILE A 4 8.92 -15.90 -8.34
CA ILE A 4 8.95 -14.49 -7.92
C ILE A 4 7.83 -13.68 -8.60
N GLU A 5 7.56 -13.96 -9.87
CA GLU A 5 6.55 -13.23 -10.63
C GLU A 5 5.12 -13.44 -10.10
N GLN A 6 4.81 -14.68 -9.67
CA GLN A 6 3.51 -14.98 -9.04
C GLN A 6 3.38 -14.31 -7.67
N THR A 7 4.46 -14.32 -6.87
CA THR A 7 4.49 -13.59 -5.59
C THR A 7 4.30 -12.09 -5.78
N ILE A 8 4.87 -11.50 -6.83
CA ILE A 8 4.68 -10.08 -7.16
C ILE A 8 3.23 -9.79 -7.53
N LYS A 9 2.59 -10.64 -8.35
CA LYS A 9 1.19 -10.46 -8.76
C LYS A 9 0.22 -10.47 -7.58
N GLN A 10 0.45 -11.32 -6.59
CA GLN A 10 -0.36 -11.39 -5.36
C GLN A 10 -0.25 -10.14 -4.47
N LYS A 11 0.81 -9.34 -4.66
CA LYS A 11 1.05 -8.08 -3.93
C LYS A 11 0.50 -6.85 -4.68
N ILE A 12 -0.18 -7.05 -5.82
CA ILE A 12 -0.85 -5.97 -6.57
C ILE A 12 -2.33 -5.93 -6.19
N PHE A 13 -2.76 -4.81 -5.64
CA PHE A 13 -4.13 -4.57 -5.20
C PHE A 13 -4.82 -3.54 -6.08
N THR A 14 -6.16 -3.56 -6.11
CA THR A 14 -6.95 -2.52 -6.78
C THR A 14 -7.57 -1.60 -5.73
N ILE A 15 -7.11 -0.34 -5.66
CA ILE A 15 -7.57 0.67 -4.70
C ILE A 15 -7.89 1.95 -5.46
N ARG A 16 -9.07 2.53 -5.20
CA ARG A 16 -9.58 3.72 -5.93
C ARG A 16 -9.56 3.54 -7.46
N GLY A 17 -9.83 2.33 -7.94
CA GLY A 17 -9.77 1.99 -9.37
C GLY A 17 -8.37 1.97 -9.99
N LYS A 18 -7.31 2.04 -9.17
CA LYS A 18 -5.92 1.97 -9.60
C LYS A 18 -5.26 0.69 -9.08
N GLN A 19 -4.46 0.05 -9.93
CA GLN A 19 -3.57 -1.01 -9.50
C GLN A 19 -2.40 -0.40 -8.72
N VAL A 20 -2.17 -0.90 -7.51
CA VAL A 20 -1.16 -0.39 -6.59
C VAL A 20 -0.46 -1.50 -5.83
N MET A 21 0.78 -1.23 -5.40
CA MET A 21 1.53 -2.07 -4.49
C MET A 21 1.83 -1.29 -3.20
N ILE A 22 1.81 -1.99 -2.06
CA ILE A 22 1.99 -1.40 -0.73
C ILE A 22 3.48 -1.19 -0.43
N ASP A 23 3.82 -0.16 0.32
CA ASP A 23 5.18 0.16 0.74
C ASP A 23 5.89 -1.00 1.45
N SER A 24 5.20 -1.75 2.30
CA SER A 24 5.74 -2.94 2.96
C SER A 24 6.13 -4.04 1.98
N ASP A 25 5.28 -4.29 0.99
CA ASP A 25 5.51 -5.31 -0.04
C ASP A 25 6.66 -4.91 -0.98
N LEU A 26 6.69 -3.64 -1.39
CA LEU A 26 7.79 -3.11 -2.19
C LEU A 26 9.11 -3.22 -1.43
N ALA A 27 9.13 -2.84 -0.16
CA ALA A 27 10.33 -2.89 0.67
C ALA A 27 10.86 -4.33 0.80
N GLU A 28 9.96 -5.30 1.02
CA GLU A 28 10.30 -6.73 1.04
C GLU A 28 10.92 -7.18 -0.29
N LEU A 29 10.29 -6.85 -1.42
CA LEU A 29 10.78 -7.23 -2.75
C LEU A 29 12.15 -6.60 -3.05
N TYR A 30 12.37 -5.34 -2.67
CA TYR A 30 13.65 -4.67 -2.81
C TYR A 30 14.71 -5.14 -1.80
N GLY A 31 14.31 -5.88 -0.76
CA GLY A 31 15.19 -6.33 0.31
C GLY A 31 15.66 -5.18 1.21
N VAL A 32 14.79 -4.21 1.47
CA VAL A 32 15.05 -3.05 2.33
C VAL A 32 13.98 -2.91 3.41
N GLU A 33 14.27 -2.17 4.47
CA GLU A 33 13.24 -1.83 5.46
C GLU A 33 12.20 -0.87 4.87
N THR A 34 10.93 -1.05 5.22
CA THR A 34 9.83 -0.17 4.78
C THR A 34 10.08 1.29 5.16
N LYS A 35 10.61 1.52 6.36
CA LYS A 35 11.01 2.86 6.80
C LYS A 35 12.06 3.47 5.87
N ARG A 36 13.06 2.68 5.47
CA ARG A 36 14.15 3.13 4.60
C ARG A 36 13.66 3.50 3.21
N LEU A 37 12.77 2.68 2.65
CA LEU A 37 12.09 2.99 1.38
C LEU A 37 11.31 4.31 1.47
N ASN A 38 10.50 4.46 2.52
CA ASN A 38 9.70 5.67 2.73
C ASN A 38 10.56 6.93 2.95
N GLU A 39 11.71 6.81 3.63
CA GLU A 39 12.69 7.90 3.73
C GLU A 39 13.23 8.31 2.37
N GLN A 40 13.56 7.36 1.50
CA GLN A 40 14.06 7.64 0.16
C GLN A 40 13.02 8.33 -0.72
N VAL A 41 11.76 7.91 -0.62
CA VAL A 41 10.63 8.57 -1.30
C VAL A 41 10.46 9.99 -0.79
N LYS A 42 10.46 10.20 0.53
CA LYS A 42 10.34 11.54 1.13
C LYS A 42 11.45 12.49 0.71
N ARG A 43 12.69 12.00 0.61
CA ARG A 43 13.84 12.79 0.12
C ARG A 43 13.70 13.21 -1.35
N ASN A 44 12.89 12.48 -2.12
CA ASN A 44 12.69 12.69 -3.55
C ASN A 44 11.23 13.00 -3.87
N ILE A 45 10.48 13.60 -2.94
CA ILE A 45 9.02 13.74 -3.05
C ILE A 45 8.57 14.52 -4.29
N ASN A 46 9.40 15.43 -4.78
CA ASN A 46 9.16 16.14 -6.04
C ASN A 46 9.03 15.22 -7.27
N ARG A 47 9.48 13.96 -7.17
CA ARG A 47 9.37 12.92 -8.20
C ARG A 47 8.10 12.08 -8.08
N PHE A 48 7.32 12.23 -7.01
CA PHE A 48 6.15 11.40 -6.72
C PHE A 48 4.89 12.25 -6.61
N PRO A 49 4.27 12.60 -7.74
CA PRO A 49 2.97 13.27 -7.72
C PRO A 49 1.87 12.35 -7.16
N LYS A 50 0.74 12.95 -6.77
CA LYS A 50 -0.35 12.28 -6.00
C LYS A 50 -1.04 11.15 -6.75
N ASP A 51 -0.96 11.18 -8.07
CA ASP A 51 -1.47 10.13 -8.94
C ASP A 51 -0.53 8.92 -8.97
N PHE A 52 0.75 9.09 -8.65
CA PHE A 52 1.77 8.04 -8.66
C PHE A 52 1.87 7.32 -7.32
N MET A 53 1.69 8.04 -6.21
CA MET A 53 1.63 7.48 -4.87
C MET A 53 0.61 8.21 -4.00
N PHE A 54 0.00 7.50 -3.06
CA PHE A 54 -0.91 8.10 -2.09
C PHE A 54 -0.95 7.29 -0.79
N GLN A 55 -1.36 7.94 0.30
CA GLN A 55 -1.60 7.28 1.57
C GLN A 55 -2.98 6.61 1.58
N LEU A 56 -3.04 5.42 2.16
CA LEU A 56 -4.29 4.71 2.41
C LEU A 56 -5.01 5.24 3.65
N ASN A 57 -6.34 5.31 3.56
CA ASN A 57 -7.19 5.57 4.73
C ASN A 57 -7.49 4.27 5.49
N GLU A 58 -8.07 4.39 6.69
CA GLU A 58 -8.37 3.25 7.56
C GLU A 58 -9.28 2.20 6.88
N LYS A 59 -10.30 2.65 6.13
CA LYS A 59 -11.23 1.74 5.43
C LYS A 59 -10.53 0.95 4.32
N GLU A 60 -9.67 1.61 3.55
CA GLU A 60 -8.87 0.97 2.49
C GLU A 60 -7.92 -0.07 3.08
N LEU A 61 -7.33 0.27 4.24
CA LEU A 61 -6.39 -0.59 4.94
C LEU A 61 -7.06 -1.82 5.57
N ASP A 62 -8.26 -1.66 6.09
CA ASP A 62 -9.07 -2.78 6.60
C ASP A 62 -9.52 -3.69 5.46
N GLY A 63 -9.90 -3.13 4.31
CA GLY A 63 -10.22 -3.89 3.10
C GLY A 63 -9.05 -4.77 2.62
N LEU A 64 -7.81 -4.25 2.68
CA LEU A 64 -6.60 -5.04 2.39
C LEU A 64 -6.41 -6.21 3.35
N ARG A 65 -6.64 -6.00 4.65
CA ARG A 65 -6.54 -7.06 5.66
C ARG A 65 -7.57 -8.14 5.44
N SER A 66 -8.81 -7.77 5.11
CA SER A 66 -9.87 -8.74 4.82
C SER A 66 -9.53 -9.62 3.62
N GLN A 67 -8.91 -9.07 2.57
CA GLN A 67 -8.46 -9.87 1.42
C GLN A 67 -7.36 -10.87 1.78
N ILE A 68 -6.41 -10.46 2.63
CA ILE A 68 -5.32 -11.33 3.09
C ILE A 68 -5.86 -12.43 4.03
N VAL A 69 -6.73 -12.08 4.98
CA VAL A 69 -7.30 -13.02 5.96
C VAL A 69 -8.20 -14.06 5.27
N ILE A 70 -9.02 -13.65 4.31
CA ILE A 70 -9.86 -14.58 3.53
C ILE A 70 -9.00 -15.56 2.72
N SER A 71 -7.85 -15.12 2.20
CA SER A 71 -6.93 -16.02 1.49
C SER A 71 -6.22 -17.05 2.39
N SER A 72 -6.24 -16.86 3.72
CA SER A 72 -5.65 -17.79 4.70
C SER A 72 -6.63 -18.80 5.30
N GLU A 73 -7.95 -18.67 5.06
CA GLU A 73 -9.00 -19.54 5.62
C GLU A 73 -9.60 -20.47 4.56
N THR A 74 -8.77 -21.27 3.90
CA THR A 74 -9.24 -22.44 3.13
C THR A 74 -8.74 -23.73 3.77
N SER A 75 -9.37 -24.09 4.88
CA SER A 75 -9.51 -25.48 5.32
C SER A 75 -10.67 -25.56 6.31
N GLU A 76 -11.79 -26.04 5.77
CA GLU A 76 -12.93 -26.73 6.37
C GLU A 76 -13.70 -26.09 7.55
N GLU A 77 -14.94 -25.70 7.23
CA GLU A 77 -16.16 -25.70 8.06
C GLU A 77 -16.00 -25.57 9.58
N GLY A 78 -16.24 -24.36 10.09
CA GLY A 78 -16.25 -24.11 11.53
C GLY A 78 -16.82 -22.77 11.96
N GLN A 79 -18.14 -22.61 11.79
CA GLN A 79 -19.04 -21.78 12.63
C GLN A 79 -18.76 -20.27 12.79
N ILE A 80 -19.76 -19.52 12.34
CA ILE A 80 -20.18 -18.18 12.79
C ILE A 80 -19.86 -17.95 14.28
N LEU A 81 -18.93 -17.05 14.60
CA LEU A 81 -18.96 -16.24 15.84
C LEU A 81 -18.12 -14.96 15.68
N ARG A 82 -18.72 -13.90 15.16
CA ARG A 82 -18.40 -12.54 15.62
C ARG A 82 -19.67 -11.86 16.10
N SER A 83 -20.05 -12.31 17.29
CA SER A 83 -20.62 -11.53 18.38
C SER A 83 -21.12 -10.12 18.02
N GLN A 84 -22.44 -9.99 18.08
CA GLN A 84 -23.08 -8.83 18.71
C GLN A 84 -22.29 -8.45 19.98
N ILE A 85 -21.88 -7.18 20.12
CA ILE A 85 -21.84 -6.37 21.37
C ILE A 85 -21.01 -5.09 21.12
N ALA A 86 -21.66 -3.94 21.34
CA ALA A 86 -21.12 -2.60 21.69
C ALA A 86 -20.32 -1.84 20.60
N THR A 87 -20.67 -0.61 20.18
CA THR A 87 -21.28 0.51 20.90
C THR A 87 -21.96 1.47 19.91
N SER A 88 -23.20 1.85 20.22
CA SER A 88 -23.77 3.12 19.75
C SER A 88 -23.03 4.27 20.44
N LYS A 89 -22.29 5.09 19.68
CA LYS A 89 -21.94 6.44 20.12
C LYS A 89 -21.63 7.36 18.94
N ASN A 90 -22.59 8.24 18.65
CA ASN A 90 -22.45 9.55 18.00
C ASN A 90 -21.67 9.59 16.69
N MET A 91 -22.36 9.26 15.60
CA MET A 91 -21.94 9.65 14.25
C MET A 91 -22.33 11.12 14.02
N ALA A 92 -21.60 12.04 14.67
CA ALA A 92 -21.66 13.45 14.32
C ALA A 92 -21.05 13.61 12.91
N LEU A 93 -21.90 13.95 11.95
CA LEU A 93 -21.51 14.38 10.61
C LEU A 93 -20.56 15.59 10.75
N LYS A 94 -19.26 15.38 10.54
CA LYS A 94 -18.30 16.48 10.41
C LYS A 94 -18.22 16.91 8.94
N PRO A 95 -18.15 18.22 8.65
CA PRO A 95 -18.34 18.73 7.30
C PRO A 95 -17.26 18.23 6.34
N GLN A 96 -17.69 17.87 5.14
CA GLN A 96 -16.82 17.84 3.97
C GLN A 96 -16.26 19.25 3.76
N ILE A 97 -15.04 19.35 3.24
CA ILE A 97 -14.21 20.56 3.02
C ILE A 97 -13.15 20.80 4.11
N LYS A 98 -12.05 20.04 4.03
CA LYS A 98 -10.71 20.66 4.01
C LYS A 98 -9.78 19.85 3.11
N GLN A 99 -9.67 20.36 1.89
CA GLN A 99 -8.90 19.83 0.79
C GLN A 99 -7.41 20.14 1.02
N TYR A 100 -6.60 19.07 1.04
CA TYR A 100 -5.21 19.01 0.58
C TYR A 100 -4.09 19.59 1.47
N ASN A 101 -3.00 18.80 1.54
CA ASN A 101 -1.61 19.11 1.90
C ASN A 101 -1.17 19.07 3.39
N GLU A 102 -1.53 18.03 4.16
CA GLU A 102 -0.91 17.80 5.48
C GLU A 102 -0.28 16.40 5.69
N ASP A 103 -0.44 15.45 4.78
CA ASP A 103 0.00 14.06 5.03
C ASP A 103 1.49 13.82 4.74
N PHE A 104 2.11 14.64 3.88
CA PHE A 104 3.54 14.54 3.56
C PHE A 104 4.44 15.34 4.52
N LEU A 105 3.87 16.33 5.19
CA LEU A 105 4.55 17.26 6.09
C LEU A 105 4.14 17.06 7.54
N ARG A 106 3.79 15.83 7.97
CA ARG A 106 3.59 15.60 9.41
C ARG A 106 4.93 15.86 10.12
N SER A 107 4.93 17.01 10.79
CA SER A 107 6.07 17.72 11.33
C SER A 107 6.89 16.86 12.29
N GLN A 108 8.14 17.27 12.43
CA GLN A 108 9.18 16.74 13.32
C GLN A 108 8.76 16.64 14.80
N ILE A 109 7.54 17.05 15.17
CA ILE A 109 7.00 17.10 16.53
C ILE A 109 5.47 16.91 16.49
N ALA A 110 4.97 15.68 16.41
CA ALA A 110 3.53 15.42 16.59
C ALA A 110 3.26 14.01 17.15
N THR A 111 3.24 13.97 18.48
CA THR A 111 2.51 13.04 19.37
C THR A 111 2.27 11.59 18.94
N LEU A 112 2.96 10.72 19.69
CA LEU A 112 2.67 9.31 19.95
C LEU A 112 1.28 9.17 20.60
N ASN A 113 0.27 8.71 19.87
CA ASN A 113 -0.91 8.12 20.49
C ASN A 113 -0.68 6.61 20.59
N LYS A 114 -0.51 6.14 21.84
CA LYS A 114 -0.19 4.75 22.22
C LYS A 114 -1.25 3.79 21.66
N GLY A 115 -0.84 2.92 20.73
CA GLY A 115 -1.59 1.72 20.32
C GLY A 115 -1.94 1.60 18.83
N GLY A 116 -1.80 2.67 18.03
CA GLY A 116 -2.09 2.65 16.59
C GLY A 116 -0.87 2.40 15.70
N ARG A 117 -1.11 1.95 14.45
CA ARG A 117 -0.09 1.67 13.43
C ARG A 117 0.89 2.86 13.33
N LYS A 118 2.17 2.60 13.62
CA LYS A 118 3.22 3.61 13.84
C LYS A 118 3.56 4.46 12.60
N TYR A 119 3.14 4.03 11.41
CA TYR A 119 3.42 4.72 10.16
C TYR A 119 2.23 4.68 9.19
N PRO A 120 1.98 5.77 8.44
CA PRO A 120 1.03 5.77 7.35
C PRO A 120 1.46 4.76 6.27
N THR A 121 0.52 3.94 5.81
CA THR A 121 0.76 2.97 4.73
C THR A 121 0.62 3.68 3.39
N TYR A 122 1.70 3.68 2.60
CA TYR A 122 1.69 4.23 1.24
C TYR A 122 1.38 3.15 0.20
N ALA A 123 0.64 3.54 -0.82
CA ALA A 123 0.35 2.76 -2.01
C ALA A 123 0.98 3.43 -3.23
N PHE A 124 1.62 2.62 -4.08
CA PHE A 124 2.33 3.07 -5.27
C PHE A 124 1.72 2.44 -6.51
N THR A 125 1.39 3.27 -7.49
CA THR A 125 0.98 2.82 -8.82
C THR A 125 2.17 2.31 -9.62
N GLU A 126 1.92 1.73 -10.79
CA GLU A 126 2.98 1.37 -11.76
C GLU A 126 3.95 2.52 -12.03
N GLN A 127 3.45 3.73 -12.25
CA GLN A 127 4.29 4.92 -12.46
C GLN A 127 5.09 5.28 -11.21
N GLY A 128 4.48 5.17 -10.02
CA GLY A 128 5.17 5.39 -8.75
C GLY A 128 6.29 4.39 -8.52
N VAL A 129 6.06 3.11 -8.83
CA VAL A 129 7.09 2.07 -8.77
C VAL A 129 8.19 2.35 -9.80
N ALA A 130 7.84 2.75 -11.02
CA ALA A 130 8.83 3.15 -12.01
C ALA A 130 9.71 4.32 -11.50
N MET A 131 9.14 5.29 -10.76
CA MET A 131 9.92 6.36 -10.14
C MET A 131 10.90 5.86 -9.07
N LEU A 132 10.59 4.75 -8.38
CA LEU A 132 11.53 4.12 -7.43
C LEU A 132 12.82 3.67 -8.13
N SER A 133 12.81 3.31 -9.41
CA SER A 133 14.04 2.99 -10.16
C SER A 133 15.03 4.16 -10.26
N SER A 134 14.54 5.39 -10.22
CA SER A 134 15.38 6.59 -10.22
C SER A 134 15.98 6.90 -8.85
N VAL A 135 15.42 6.31 -7.80
CA VAL A 135 15.78 6.53 -6.40
C VAL A 135 16.62 5.38 -5.86
N LEU A 136 16.31 4.14 -6.25
CA LEU A 136 17.00 2.91 -5.90
C LEU A 136 18.02 2.56 -7.00
N ARG A 137 19.31 2.63 -6.68
CA ARG A 137 20.41 2.51 -7.66
C ARG A 137 21.12 1.15 -7.67
N SER A 138 20.74 0.21 -6.82
CA SER A 138 21.40 -1.11 -6.79
C SER A 138 20.91 -1.99 -7.94
N GLN A 139 21.80 -2.83 -8.49
CA GLN A 139 21.47 -3.75 -9.58
C GLN A 139 20.28 -4.66 -9.21
N LYS A 140 20.29 -5.20 -7.97
CA LYS A 140 19.19 -6.00 -7.43
C LYS A 140 17.86 -5.23 -7.45
N ALA A 141 17.85 -3.95 -7.06
CA ALA A 141 16.62 -3.16 -7.07
C ALA A 141 16.13 -2.86 -8.49
N ILE A 142 17.04 -2.66 -9.44
CA ILE A 142 16.68 -2.48 -10.86
C ILE A 142 15.99 -3.74 -11.40
N ASP A 143 16.57 -4.91 -11.15
CA ASP A 143 16.03 -6.19 -11.63
C ASP A 143 14.66 -6.50 -11.01
N VAL A 144 14.49 -6.21 -9.73
CA VAL A 144 13.20 -6.33 -9.02
C VAL A 144 12.18 -5.36 -9.60
N ASN A 145 12.56 -4.10 -9.83
CA ASN A 145 11.67 -3.09 -10.38
C ASN A 145 11.16 -3.50 -11.77
N ILE A 146 12.03 -4.03 -12.64
CA ILE A 146 11.65 -4.55 -13.95
C ILE A 146 10.58 -5.65 -13.82
N GLN A 147 10.75 -6.58 -12.87
CA GLN A 147 9.77 -7.65 -12.64
C GLN A 147 8.44 -7.12 -12.13
N ILE A 148 8.45 -6.14 -11.22
CA ILE A 148 7.24 -5.51 -10.71
C ILE A 148 6.47 -4.81 -11.85
N ILE A 149 7.15 -4.02 -12.68
CA ILE A 149 6.52 -3.33 -13.81
C ILE A 149 5.92 -4.32 -14.81
N ARG A 150 6.62 -5.44 -15.11
CA ARG A 150 6.06 -6.50 -15.96
C ARG A 150 4.78 -7.08 -15.40
N ALA A 151 4.73 -7.34 -14.10
CA ALA A 151 3.53 -7.83 -13.43
C ALA A 151 2.36 -6.83 -13.53
N PHE A 152 2.60 -5.53 -13.32
CA PHE A 152 1.58 -4.49 -13.51
C PHE A 152 1.02 -4.48 -14.94
N ILE A 153 1.91 -4.53 -15.95
CA ILE A 153 1.51 -4.53 -17.36
C ILE A 153 0.64 -5.75 -17.67
N GLU A 154 1.01 -6.94 -17.19
CA GLU A 154 0.24 -8.16 -17.42
C GLU A 154 -1.14 -8.12 -16.75
N MET A 155 -1.19 -7.67 -15.49
CA MET A 155 -2.45 -7.53 -14.77
C MET A 155 -3.39 -6.53 -15.46
N ARG A 156 -2.86 -5.46 -16.06
CA ARG A 156 -3.66 -4.50 -16.84
C ARG A 156 -4.23 -5.13 -18.11
N LYS A 157 -3.43 -5.93 -18.84
CA LYS A 157 -3.88 -6.65 -20.04
C LYS A 157 -5.03 -7.61 -19.74
N TYR A 158 -5.08 -8.18 -18.54
CA TYR A 158 -6.16 -9.08 -18.13
C TYR A 158 -7.48 -8.33 -17.89
N ILE A 159 -7.43 -7.10 -17.37
CA ILE A 159 -8.62 -6.28 -17.10
C ILE A 159 -9.20 -5.67 -18.41
N SER A 160 -8.37 -5.49 -19.43
CA SER A 160 -8.78 -4.89 -20.72
C SER A 160 -9.21 -5.90 -21.80
N LYS A 161 -9.31 -7.19 -21.48
CA LYS A 161 -9.87 -8.23 -22.35
C LYS A 161 -11.28 -8.56 -21.94
#